data_AF-A0AAD2G0W1-F1
#
_entry.id   AF-A0AAD2G0W1-F1
#
_cell.length_a   1.000
_cell.length_b   1.000
_cell.length_c   1.000
_cell.angle_alpha   90.00
_cell.angle_beta   90.00
_cell.angle_gamma   90.00
#
_symmetry.space_group_name_H-M   'P 1'
#
loop_
_entity.id
_entity.type
_entity.pdbx_description
1 polymer ?
#
loop_
_entity_poly.entity_id
_entity_poly.type
_entity_poly.pdbx_seq_one_letter_code
_entity_poly.pdbx_strand_id
1 'polypeptide(L)'
;MAESQEEDRNKSDKMIEVLNKNMDMMNTINQNIVNLIEQTKEMNKLLVSETKANKIQFAMKRCEVGAFEYYENGRHSRTQVLVGNILDSFFRGNGHYLLQEATVENPYYHRGKAPEDDKKAFCDKIVAQMELVLGHKPQVTDGGSGKFAIYY
;
A
#
# COMPACT_ATOMS: atom_id res chain seq x y z
N MET A 1 -33.45 -69.00 -4.03
CA MET A 1 -32.23 -68.63 -3.27
C MET A 1 -31.18 -67.96 -4.14
N ALA A 2 -30.93 -68.41 -5.38
CA ALA A 2 -29.99 -67.74 -6.29
C ALA A 2 -30.47 -66.33 -6.73
N GLU A 3 -31.74 -66.17 -7.09
CA GLU A 3 -32.29 -64.89 -7.57
C GLU A 3 -32.24 -63.75 -6.53
N SER A 4 -32.43 -64.04 -5.23
CA SER A 4 -32.36 -62.99 -4.20
C SER A 4 -30.91 -62.55 -3.92
N GLN A 5 -29.93 -63.43 -4.10
CA GLN A 5 -28.51 -63.06 -3.99
C GLN A 5 -28.05 -62.22 -5.18
N GLU A 6 -28.66 -62.41 -6.35
CA GLU A 6 -28.36 -61.66 -7.57
C GLU A 6 -29.00 -60.27 -7.55
N GLU A 7 -30.23 -60.13 -7.04
CA GLU A 7 -30.85 -58.82 -6.77
C GLU A 7 -30.07 -57.98 -5.75
N ASP A 8 -29.58 -58.60 -4.68
CA ASP A 8 -28.81 -57.89 -3.65
C ASP A 8 -27.44 -57.43 -4.16
N ARG A 9 -26.77 -58.23 -5.01
CA ARG A 9 -25.55 -57.81 -5.71
C ARG A 9 -25.80 -56.63 -6.64
N ASN A 10 -26.87 -56.69 -7.43
CA ASN A 10 -27.23 -55.65 -8.39
C ASN A 10 -27.60 -54.31 -7.70
N LYS A 11 -28.21 -54.37 -6.50
CA LYS A 11 -28.42 -53.19 -5.65
C LYS A 11 -27.11 -52.64 -5.09
N SER A 12 -26.21 -53.51 -4.65
CA SER A 12 -24.90 -53.13 -4.12
C SER A 12 -24.04 -52.43 -5.19
N ASP A 13 -24.01 -52.96 -6.41
CA ASP A 13 -23.25 -52.38 -7.52
C ASP A 13 -23.77 -50.99 -7.91
N LYS A 14 -25.11 -50.81 -7.95
CA LYS A 14 -25.72 -49.49 -8.15
C LYS A 14 -25.37 -48.52 -7.03
N MET A 15 -25.29 -48.99 -5.79
CA MET A 15 -24.93 -48.15 -4.64
C MET A 15 -23.47 -47.72 -4.72
N ILE A 16 -22.56 -48.60 -5.14
CA ILE A 16 -21.14 -48.28 -5.39
C ILE A 16 -21.03 -47.25 -6.53
N GLU A 17 -21.78 -47.39 -7.61
CA GLU A 17 -21.76 -46.44 -8.72
C GLU A 17 -22.21 -45.03 -8.29
N VAL A 18 -23.27 -44.94 -7.48
CA VAL A 18 -23.75 -43.66 -6.92
C VAL A 18 -22.71 -43.05 -5.97
N LEU A 19 -22.06 -43.86 -5.13
CA LEU A 19 -21.01 -43.39 -4.23
C LEU A 19 -19.81 -42.84 -5.00
N ASN A 20 -19.37 -43.52 -6.07
CA ASN A 20 -18.28 -43.05 -6.91
C ASN A 20 -18.64 -41.72 -7.60
N LYS A 21 -19.84 -41.60 -8.17
CA LYS A 21 -20.31 -40.34 -8.76
C LYS A 21 -20.37 -39.20 -7.74
N ASN A 22 -20.83 -39.48 -6.52
CA ASN A 22 -20.87 -38.50 -5.45
C ASN A 22 -19.45 -38.07 -5.03
N MET A 23 -18.49 -38.99 -5.01
CA MET A 23 -17.09 -38.69 -4.69
C MET A 23 -16.46 -37.81 -5.78
N ASP A 24 -16.68 -38.10 -7.05
CA ASP A 24 -16.20 -37.28 -8.17
C ASP A 24 -16.79 -35.86 -8.14
N MET A 25 -18.08 -35.76 -7.82
CA MET A 25 -18.75 -34.47 -7.66
C MET A 25 -18.18 -33.69 -6.47
N MET A 26 -17.95 -34.35 -5.32
CA MET A 26 -17.31 -33.72 -4.17
C MET A 26 -15.89 -33.25 -4.48
N ASN A 27 -15.11 -34.03 -5.21
CA ASN A 27 -13.77 -33.64 -5.65
C ASN A 27 -13.81 -32.40 -6.54
N THR A 28 -14.76 -32.35 -7.47
CA THR A 28 -14.98 -31.19 -8.34
C THR A 28 -15.38 -29.95 -7.54
N ILE A 29 -16.30 -30.10 -6.59
CA ILE A 29 -16.72 -29.00 -5.70
C ILE A 29 -15.53 -28.50 -4.87
N ASN A 30 -14.74 -29.39 -4.30
CA ASN A 30 -13.56 -29.04 -3.52
C ASN A 30 -12.55 -28.26 -4.35
N GLN A 31 -12.27 -28.69 -5.59
CA GLN A 31 -11.39 -27.97 -6.48
C GLN A 31 -11.92 -26.57 -6.82
N ASN A 32 -13.23 -26.45 -7.07
CA ASN A 32 -13.86 -25.16 -7.32
C ASN A 32 -13.77 -24.22 -6.11
N ILE A 33 -13.95 -24.75 -4.89
CA ILE A 33 -13.78 -23.97 -3.65
C ILE A 33 -12.35 -23.44 -3.53
N VAL A 34 -11.33 -24.27 -3.79
CA VAL A 34 -9.93 -23.86 -3.76
C VAL A 34 -9.67 -22.72 -4.76
N ASN A 35 -10.13 -22.88 -6.00
CA ASN A 35 -9.97 -21.87 -7.04
C ASN A 35 -10.65 -20.54 -6.66
N LEU A 36 -11.86 -20.59 -6.08
CA LEU A 36 -12.57 -19.40 -5.62
C LEU A 36 -11.86 -18.67 -4.48
N ILE A 37 -11.25 -19.42 -3.54
CA ILE A 37 -10.44 -18.84 -2.46
C ILE A 37 -9.24 -18.08 -3.04
N GLU A 38 -8.57 -18.64 -4.05
CA GLU A 38 -7.44 -17.99 -4.71
C GLU A 38 -7.86 -16.71 -5.43
N GLN A 39 -8.92 -16.77 -6.25
CA GLN A 39 -9.47 -15.59 -6.93
C GLN A 39 -9.89 -14.49 -5.95
N THR A 40 -10.48 -14.85 -4.82
CA THR A 40 -10.87 -13.89 -3.77
C THR A 40 -9.65 -13.19 -3.17
N LYS A 41 -8.55 -13.92 -2.94
CA LYS A 41 -7.29 -13.33 -2.45
C LYS A 41 -6.70 -12.36 -3.45
N GLU A 42 -6.71 -12.70 -4.74
CA GLU A 42 -6.22 -11.81 -5.81
C GLU A 42 -7.07 -10.54 -5.93
N MET A 43 -8.39 -10.70 -5.93
CA MET A 43 -9.31 -9.56 -5.96
C MET A 43 -9.11 -8.63 -4.77
N ASN A 44 -8.89 -9.18 -3.57
CA ASN A 44 -8.60 -8.37 -2.38
C ASN A 44 -7.29 -7.56 -2.55
N LYS A 45 -6.24 -8.16 -3.10
CA LYS A 45 -4.99 -7.43 -3.41
C LYS A 45 -5.22 -6.27 -4.38
N LEU A 46 -6.02 -6.49 -5.43
CA LEU A 46 -6.36 -5.45 -6.40
C LEU A 46 -7.15 -4.30 -5.76
N LEU A 47 -8.17 -4.62 -4.97
CA LEU A 47 -8.98 -3.62 -4.26
C LEU A 47 -8.16 -2.76 -3.29
N VAL A 48 -7.24 -3.39 -2.55
CA VAL A 48 -6.33 -2.67 -1.65
C VAL A 48 -5.41 -1.74 -2.44
N SER A 49 -4.85 -2.20 -3.55
CA SER A 49 -4.00 -1.40 -4.44
C SER A 49 -4.75 -0.21 -5.03
N GLU A 50 -5.95 -0.42 -5.54
CA GLU A 50 -6.80 0.62 -6.13
C GLU A 50 -7.22 1.66 -5.09
N THR A 51 -7.58 1.22 -3.88
CA THR A 51 -7.87 2.11 -2.76
C THR A 51 -6.66 2.97 -2.40
N LYS A 52 -5.46 2.38 -2.40
CA LYS A 52 -4.19 3.09 -2.14
C LYS A 52 -3.93 4.15 -3.21
N ALA A 53 -4.08 3.80 -4.48
CA ALA A 53 -3.92 4.70 -5.63
C ALA A 53 -4.91 5.87 -5.58
N ASN A 54 -6.19 5.60 -5.30
CA ASN A 54 -7.22 6.63 -5.21
C ASN A 54 -6.96 7.64 -4.07
N LYS A 55 -6.49 7.16 -2.91
CA LYS A 55 -6.10 8.05 -1.79
C LYS A 55 -4.96 8.97 -2.18
N ILE A 56 -3.94 8.46 -2.87
CA ILE A 56 -2.81 9.27 -3.33
C ILE A 56 -3.27 10.30 -4.37
N GLN A 57 -4.08 9.90 -5.36
CA GLN A 57 -4.62 10.83 -6.35
C GLN A 57 -5.45 11.95 -5.71
N PHE A 58 -6.23 11.63 -4.68
CA PHE A 58 -6.97 12.62 -3.92
C PHE A 58 -6.04 13.58 -3.16
N ALA A 59 -4.98 13.07 -2.53
CA ALA A 59 -3.97 13.87 -1.88
C ALA A 59 -3.21 14.79 -2.86
N MET A 60 -2.90 14.30 -4.08
CA MET A 60 -2.25 15.09 -5.13
C MET A 60 -3.09 16.29 -5.57
N LYS A 61 -4.42 16.20 -5.53
CA LYS A 61 -5.32 17.34 -5.82
C LYS A 61 -5.37 18.37 -4.69
N ARG A 62 -4.80 18.05 -3.52
CA ARG A 62 -4.86 18.85 -2.28
C ARG A 62 -3.48 19.14 -1.70
N CYS A 63 -2.42 18.97 -2.47
CA CYS A 63 -1.04 19.18 -2.00
C CYS A 63 -0.75 20.63 -1.55
N GLU A 64 -1.60 21.59 -1.89
CA GLU A 64 -1.54 22.96 -1.35
C GLU A 64 -2.00 23.08 0.11
N VAL A 65 -2.78 22.12 0.61
CA VAL A 65 -3.29 22.12 1.99
C VAL A 65 -2.11 21.94 2.94
N GLY A 66 -1.95 22.88 3.87
CA GLY A 66 -0.81 22.89 4.80
C GLY A 66 0.54 23.20 4.15
N ALA A 67 0.56 23.65 2.89
CA ALA A 67 1.79 24.02 2.22
C ALA A 67 2.48 25.19 2.92
N PHE A 68 3.79 25.09 3.05
CA PHE A 68 4.63 26.09 3.71
C PHE A 68 5.79 26.49 2.80
N GLU A 69 6.51 27.53 3.22
CA GLU A 69 7.68 28.01 2.51
C GLU A 69 8.95 27.34 3.05
N TYR A 70 9.86 27.02 2.13
CA TYR A 70 11.15 26.44 2.45
C TYR A 70 12.23 27.01 1.53
N TYR A 71 13.48 26.76 1.91
CA TYR A 71 14.65 27.14 1.15
C TYR A 71 15.42 25.90 0.74
N GLU A 72 15.85 25.84 -0.51
CA GLU A 72 16.72 24.79 -1.04
C GLU A 72 17.91 25.44 -1.74
N ASN A 73 19.13 25.16 -1.25
CA ASN A 73 20.38 25.84 -1.64
C ASN A 73 20.19 27.36 -1.90
N GLY A 74 19.53 28.02 -0.93
CA GLY A 74 19.32 29.46 -0.93
C GLY A 74 18.16 29.97 -1.80
N ARG A 75 17.47 29.09 -2.54
CA ARG A 75 16.28 29.44 -3.33
C ARG A 75 15.02 29.25 -2.50
N HIS A 76 14.17 30.27 -2.48
CA HIS A 76 12.85 30.21 -1.86
C HIS A 76 11.89 29.37 -2.72
N SER A 77 11.17 28.45 -2.09
CA SER A 77 10.22 27.55 -2.74
C SER A 77 9.02 27.26 -1.83
N ARG A 78 7.92 26.78 -2.43
CA ARG A 78 6.72 26.36 -1.71
C ARG A 78 6.56 24.84 -1.76
N THR A 79 6.26 24.22 -0.63
CA THR A 79 6.29 22.74 -0.50
C THR A 79 5.25 21.99 -1.31
N GLN A 80 4.24 22.65 -1.87
CA GLN A 80 3.19 22.00 -2.68
C GLN A 80 3.77 21.15 -3.82
N VAL A 81 4.85 21.63 -4.47
CA VAL A 81 5.50 20.93 -5.58
C VAL A 81 6.26 19.71 -5.06
N LEU A 82 7.01 19.88 -3.98
CA LEU A 82 7.75 18.79 -3.35
C LEU A 82 6.81 17.69 -2.83
N VAL A 83 5.73 18.05 -2.14
CA VAL A 83 4.73 17.08 -1.69
C VAL A 83 4.04 16.40 -2.86
N GLY A 84 3.75 17.13 -3.94
CA GLY A 84 3.25 16.53 -5.19
C GLY A 84 4.20 15.47 -5.75
N ASN A 85 5.50 15.73 -5.75
CA ASN A 85 6.53 14.79 -6.22
C ASN A 85 6.68 13.56 -5.29
N ILE A 86 6.57 13.76 -3.98
CA ILE A 86 6.56 12.65 -3.01
C ILE A 86 5.34 11.75 -3.27
N LEU A 87 4.15 12.35 -3.43
CA LEU A 87 2.93 11.61 -3.72
C LEU A 87 2.99 10.89 -5.07
N ASP A 88 3.58 11.48 -6.12
CA ASP A 88 3.80 10.79 -7.39
C ASP A 88 4.74 9.57 -7.23
N SER A 89 5.76 9.69 -6.37
CA SER A 89 6.65 8.56 -6.05
C SER A 89 5.85 7.43 -5.38
N PHE A 90 4.95 7.76 -4.45
CA PHE A 90 4.08 6.78 -3.79
C PHE A 90 3.10 6.13 -4.76
N PHE A 91 2.55 6.91 -5.70
CA PHE A 91 1.65 6.39 -6.73
C PHE A 91 2.33 5.32 -7.58
N ARG A 92 3.64 5.47 -7.82
CA ARG A 92 4.49 4.51 -8.51
C ARG A 92 5.00 3.37 -7.62
N GLY A 93 4.66 3.36 -6.34
CA GLY A 93 5.08 2.34 -5.37
C GLY A 93 6.49 2.53 -4.80
N ASN A 94 7.07 3.72 -4.91
CA ASN A 94 8.42 4.04 -4.42
C ASN A 94 8.38 4.95 -3.19
N GLY A 95 9.39 4.85 -2.31
CA GLY A 95 9.66 5.89 -1.32
C GLY A 95 10.27 7.15 -1.93
N HIS A 96 10.38 8.22 -1.15
CA HIS A 96 10.99 9.47 -1.58
C HIS A 96 12.06 9.94 -0.59
N TYR A 97 13.25 10.29 -1.09
CA TYR A 97 14.31 10.88 -0.29
C TYR A 97 14.15 12.39 -0.22
N LEU A 98 14.18 12.95 0.98
CA LEU A 98 14.18 14.40 1.15
C LEU A 98 15.52 15.01 0.72
N LEU A 99 15.42 16.24 0.22
CA LEU A 99 16.55 17.04 -0.23
C LEU A 99 17.44 17.41 0.96
N GLN A 100 18.74 17.14 0.85
CA GLN A 100 19.70 17.33 1.94
C GLN A 100 19.92 18.80 2.33
N GLU A 101 19.65 19.71 1.41
CA GLU A 101 19.91 21.15 1.56
C GLU A 101 18.62 21.96 1.75
N ALA A 102 17.49 21.27 1.99
CA ALA A 102 16.21 21.92 2.23
C ALA A 102 16.03 22.26 3.72
N THR A 103 15.67 23.51 4.00
CA THR A 103 15.43 24.02 5.35
C THR A 103 14.18 24.90 5.40
N VAL A 104 13.53 24.96 6.56
CA VAL A 104 12.37 25.83 6.80
C VAL A 104 12.78 27.29 6.92
N GLU A 105 13.93 27.53 7.56
CA GLU A 105 14.48 28.87 7.77
C GLU A 105 15.44 29.24 6.64
N ASN A 106 15.52 30.54 6.36
CA ASN A 106 16.40 31.06 5.33
C ASN A 106 17.87 30.82 5.72
N PRO A 107 18.67 30.15 4.87
CA PRO A 107 20.02 29.74 5.20
C PRO A 107 20.97 30.90 5.51
N TYR A 108 20.69 32.10 5.02
CA TYR A 108 21.49 33.30 5.25
C TYR A 108 21.34 33.88 6.67
N TYR A 109 20.34 33.44 7.44
CA TYR A 109 20.11 33.88 8.82
C TYR A 109 20.58 32.86 9.87
N HIS A 110 21.19 31.76 9.45
CA HIS A 110 21.71 30.72 10.33
C HIS A 110 22.98 31.19 11.06
N ARG A 111 22.78 31.94 12.14
CA ARG A 111 23.80 32.31 13.13
C ARG A 111 24.14 31.12 14.04
N GLY A 112 24.63 30.02 13.46
CA GLY A 112 25.20 28.90 14.23
C GLY A 112 24.21 27.86 14.80
N LYS A 113 22.99 27.73 14.25
CA LYS A 113 22.16 26.53 14.51
C LYS A 113 22.77 25.32 13.80
N ALA A 114 22.72 24.16 14.46
CA ALA A 114 23.20 22.90 13.89
C ALA A 114 22.36 22.52 12.66
N PRO A 115 22.96 22.27 11.48
CA PRO A 115 22.22 21.94 10.25
C PRO A 115 21.29 20.73 10.34
N GLU A 116 21.49 19.84 11.31
CA GLU A 116 20.68 18.62 11.48
C GLU A 116 19.31 18.89 12.11
N ASP A 117 19.23 19.80 13.08
CA ASP A 117 17.97 20.14 13.75
C ASP A 117 16.98 20.81 12.78
N ASP A 118 17.50 21.67 11.89
CA ASP A 118 16.69 22.33 10.86
C ASP A 118 16.20 21.36 9.79
N LYS A 119 17.00 20.35 9.43
CA LYS A 119 16.59 19.28 8.51
C LYS A 119 15.52 18.40 9.12
N LYS A 120 15.65 18.06 10.40
CA LYS A 120 14.62 17.32 11.12
C LYS A 120 13.33 18.13 11.21
N ALA A 121 13.41 19.42 11.53
CA ALA A 121 12.24 20.31 11.55
C ALA A 121 11.58 20.43 10.17
N PHE A 122 12.37 20.48 9.09
CA PHE A 122 11.86 20.44 7.73
C PHE A 122 11.13 19.12 7.43
N CYS A 123 11.75 17.98 7.75
CA CYS A 123 11.14 16.66 7.60
C CYS A 123 9.83 16.56 8.39
N ASP A 124 9.82 16.99 9.66
CA ASP A 124 8.64 16.95 10.52
C ASP A 124 7.49 17.79 9.92
N LYS A 125 7.78 18.95 9.33
CA LYS A 125 6.77 19.77 8.64
C LYS A 125 6.26 19.14 7.34
N ILE A 126 7.13 18.52 6.54
CA ILE A 126 6.71 17.76 5.35
C ILE A 126 5.78 16.61 5.76
N VAL A 127 6.16 15.85 6.78
CA VAL A 127 5.37 14.73 7.31
C VAL A 127 4.02 15.21 7.81
N ALA A 128 3.97 16.33 8.53
CA ALA A 128 2.72 16.92 9.00
C ALA A 128 1.81 17.36 7.84
N GLN A 129 2.37 17.99 6.80
CA GLN A 129 1.61 18.34 5.61
C GLN A 129 1.08 17.09 4.90
N MET A 130 1.90 16.05 4.77
CA MET A 130 1.51 14.78 4.18
C MET A 130 0.40 14.08 4.98
N GLU A 131 0.47 14.10 6.31
CA GLU A 131 -0.58 13.57 7.18
C GLU A 131 -1.91 14.26 6.97
N LEU A 132 -1.91 15.59 6.77
CA LEU A 132 -3.13 16.34 6.46
C LEU A 132 -3.78 15.92 5.13
N VAL A 133 -2.99 15.62 4.10
CA VAL A 133 -3.52 15.27 2.77
C VAL A 133 -3.80 13.77 2.59
N LEU A 134 -3.05 12.90 3.27
CA LEU A 134 -3.21 11.44 3.24
C LEU A 134 -4.21 10.93 4.30
N GLY A 135 -4.48 11.75 5.34
CA GLY A 135 -5.30 11.38 6.49
C GLY A 135 -4.62 10.45 7.48
N HIS A 136 -3.32 10.18 7.31
CA HIS A 136 -2.50 9.42 8.25
C HIS A 136 -1.02 9.76 8.05
N LYS A 137 -0.24 9.57 9.10
CA LYS A 137 1.18 9.86 9.12
C LYS A 137 1.96 8.88 8.23
N PRO A 138 2.76 9.36 7.25
CA PRO A 138 3.64 8.49 6.47
C PRO A 138 4.79 7.96 7.33
N GLN A 139 5.38 6.84 6.89
CA GLN A 139 6.55 6.26 7.55
C GLN A 139 7.80 7.05 7.16
N VAL A 140 8.71 7.26 8.12
CA VAL A 140 9.97 7.97 7.90
C VAL A 140 11.11 7.11 8.42
N THR A 141 12.17 6.99 7.63
CA THR A 141 13.41 6.32 8.04
C THR A 141 14.55 7.33 7.98
N ASP A 142 15.31 7.43 9.06
CA ASP A 142 16.54 8.24 9.12
C ASP A 142 17.71 7.40 8.58
N GLY A 143 18.31 7.86 7.49
CA GLY A 143 19.47 7.23 6.86
C GLY A 143 20.82 7.73 7.41
N GLY A 144 20.81 8.58 8.43
CA GLY A 144 21.98 9.26 8.98
C GLY A 144 22.34 10.55 8.24
N SER A 145 23.05 11.45 8.93
CA SER A 145 23.52 12.75 8.40
C SER A 145 22.40 13.67 7.89
N GLY A 146 21.20 13.58 8.47
CA GLY A 146 20.03 14.38 8.07
C GLY A 146 19.42 13.97 6.73
N LYS A 147 19.59 12.70 6.32
CA LYS A 147 18.93 12.13 5.14
C LYS A 147 17.68 11.38 5.57
N PHE A 148 16.51 11.83 5.12
CA PHE A 148 15.24 11.18 5.43
C PHE A 148 14.65 10.52 4.20
N ALA A 149 14.13 9.31 4.37
CA ALA A 149 13.32 8.63 3.37
C ALA A 149 11.88 8.51 3.88
N ILE A 150 10.91 8.90 3.07
CA ILE A 150 9.48 8.84 3.40
C ILE A 150 8.82 7.72 2.57
N TYR A 151 7.94 6.94 3.22
CA TYR A 151 7.22 5.81 2.63
C TYR A 151 5.72 5.84 2.97
N TYR A 152 4.93 5.14 2.16
CA TYR A 152 3.48 5.01 2.23
C TYR A 152 3.02 3.61 1.88
#